data_AF-A0AA37HIM1-F1
#
_entry.id   AF-A0AA37HIM1-F1
#
_cell.length_a   1.000
_cell.length_b   1.000
_cell.length_c   1.000
_cell.angle_alpha   90.00
_cell.angle_beta   90.00
_cell.angle_gamma   90.00
#
_symmetry.space_group_name_H-M   'P 1'
#
loop_
_entity.id
_entity.type
_entity.pdbx_description
1 polymer ?
#
loop_
_entity_poly.entity_id
_entity_poly.type
_entity_poly.pdbx_seq_one_letter_code
_entity_poly.pdbx_strand_id
1 'polypeptide(L)'
;MVVSVAQARIEPLLRERLVPLPEVEHSDFAAFADRFAQARVVLLGEATHGTSEFYRARAAIKQRLVARHGYRVVAVEADWPDAAKIDRYLRLRADTPFPDETFARFPVWMWRNREILDLARGLRAFNAGREAADQARFRGLDVYSLGASMAAVLDYLDRVDPAAARQARDRYCCLSPWHAKPAREDRTASGPPSHEAYVRDAGGPQRRSSRREVALTPPGGSGATGPCPARRRS
;
A
#
# COMPACT_ATOMS: atom_id res chain seq x y z
N MET A 1 9.21 -55.12 4.09
CA MET A 1 10.57 -54.55 3.93
C MET A 1 10.38 -53.06 3.70
N VAL A 2 10.49 -52.25 4.76
CA VAL A 2 10.25 -50.80 4.71
C VAL A 2 11.49 -50.16 4.11
N VAL A 3 11.37 -49.52 2.95
CA VAL A 3 12.47 -48.78 2.35
C VAL A 3 12.75 -47.58 3.26
N SER A 4 13.83 -47.70 4.04
CA SER A 4 14.46 -46.60 4.76
C SER A 4 14.81 -45.52 3.74
N VAL A 5 14.04 -44.43 3.71
CA VAL A 5 14.51 -43.20 3.10
C VAL A 5 15.74 -42.81 3.90
N ALA A 6 16.91 -43.01 3.31
CA ALA A 6 18.19 -42.70 3.91
C ALA A 6 18.11 -41.34 4.63
N GLN A 7 18.47 -41.33 5.91
CA GLN A 7 18.64 -40.12 6.72
C GLN A 7 19.83 -39.30 6.18
N ALA A 8 19.76 -38.83 4.94
CA ALA A 8 20.47 -37.62 4.57
C ALA A 8 19.83 -36.51 5.42
N ARG A 9 20.48 -36.17 6.54
CA ARG A 9 20.03 -35.08 7.38
C ARG A 9 20.01 -33.83 6.50
N ILE A 10 18.83 -33.25 6.30
CA ILE A 10 18.62 -32.07 5.46
C ILE A 10 19.48 -30.88 5.91
N GLU A 11 19.82 -30.85 7.19
CA GLU A 11 20.61 -29.78 7.81
C GLU A 11 22.03 -29.63 7.20
N PRO A 12 22.90 -30.65 7.12
CA PRO A 12 24.17 -30.55 6.41
C PRO A 12 24.05 -30.01 4.98
N LEU A 13 23.05 -30.49 4.23
CA LEU A 13 22.82 -30.05 2.84
C LEU A 13 22.40 -28.58 2.79
N LEU A 14 21.60 -28.11 3.75
CA LEU A 14 21.26 -26.69 3.87
C LEU A 14 22.50 -25.87 4.23
N ARG A 15 23.29 -26.27 5.24
CA ARG A 15 24.48 -25.53 5.67
C ARG A 15 25.49 -25.31 4.53
N GLU A 16 25.67 -26.30 3.65
CA GLU A 16 26.56 -26.19 2.49
C GLU A 16 26.04 -25.21 1.41
N ARG A 17 24.72 -25.00 1.34
CA ARG A 17 24.06 -24.22 0.28
C ARG A 17 23.54 -22.86 0.73
N LEU A 18 23.46 -22.62 2.04
CA LEU A 18 23.04 -21.34 2.60
C LEU A 18 24.08 -20.26 2.29
N VAL A 19 23.59 -19.12 1.84
CA VAL A 19 24.41 -17.92 1.69
C VAL A 19 24.26 -17.12 2.98
N PRO A 20 25.33 -16.96 3.78
CA PRO A 20 25.26 -16.11 4.97
C PRO A 20 25.02 -14.67 4.51
N LEU A 21 24.05 -14.02 5.14
CA LEU A 21 23.78 -12.61 4.92
C LEU A 21 24.37 -11.83 6.11
N PRO A 22 24.96 -10.64 5.86
CA PRO A 22 25.26 -9.70 6.93
C PRO A 22 24.00 -9.34 7.74
N GLU A 23 24.18 -8.65 8.86
CA GLU A 23 23.07 -7.99 9.54
C GLU A 23 22.36 -7.00 8.60
N VAL A 24 21.06 -6.81 8.80
CA VAL A 24 20.20 -6.03 7.87
C VAL A 24 20.64 -4.57 7.75
N GLU A 25 21.28 -4.03 8.79
CA GLU A 25 21.80 -2.66 8.86
C GLU A 25 23.12 -2.49 8.12
N HIS A 26 23.80 -3.59 7.77
CA HIS A 26 25.06 -3.54 7.06
C HIS A 26 24.83 -3.06 5.62
N SER A 27 25.68 -2.16 5.13
CA SER A 27 25.57 -1.57 3.78
C SER A 27 25.57 -2.62 2.66
N ASP A 28 26.28 -3.72 2.89
CA ASP A 28 26.36 -4.86 1.97
C ASP A 28 25.27 -5.93 2.16
N PHE A 29 24.33 -5.76 3.09
CA PHE A 29 23.24 -6.73 3.30
C PHE A 29 22.56 -7.15 1.99
N ALA A 30 22.21 -6.17 1.16
CA ALA A 30 21.49 -6.41 -0.09
C ALA A 30 22.40 -6.89 -1.23
N ALA A 31 23.72 -7.04 -1.05
CA ALA A 31 24.64 -7.35 -2.13
C ALA A 31 24.32 -8.63 -2.89
N PHE A 32 23.82 -9.65 -2.18
CA PHE A 32 23.38 -10.90 -2.80
C PHE A 32 22.28 -10.72 -3.85
N ALA A 33 21.50 -9.63 -3.79
CA ALA A 33 20.39 -9.38 -4.70
C ALA A 33 20.85 -9.07 -6.14
N ASP A 34 22.13 -8.72 -6.34
CA ASP A 34 22.70 -8.45 -7.67
C ASP A 34 22.56 -9.64 -8.62
N ARG A 35 22.59 -10.86 -8.09
CA ARG A 35 22.42 -12.09 -8.90
C ARG A 35 21.04 -12.17 -9.56
N PHE A 36 20.06 -11.40 -9.08
CA PHE A 36 18.71 -11.33 -9.64
C PHE A 36 18.52 -10.15 -10.60
N ALA A 37 19.54 -9.32 -10.83
CA ALA A 37 19.42 -8.08 -11.57
C ALA A 37 18.95 -8.26 -13.03
N GLN A 38 19.28 -9.40 -13.66
CA GLN A 38 18.85 -9.72 -15.02
C GLN A 38 17.36 -10.06 -15.13
N ALA A 39 16.69 -10.34 -14.00
CA ALA A 39 15.25 -10.56 -14.03
C ALA A 39 14.52 -9.27 -14.43
N ARG A 40 13.39 -9.39 -15.12
CA ARG A 40 12.53 -8.24 -15.40
C ARG A 40 11.67 -7.86 -14.19
N VAL A 41 11.37 -8.84 -13.34
CA VAL A 41 10.52 -8.71 -12.16
C VAL A 41 11.16 -9.53 -11.04
N VAL A 42 11.32 -8.91 -9.86
CA VAL A 42 11.78 -9.57 -8.64
C VAL A 42 10.67 -9.47 -7.61
N LEU A 43 10.20 -10.63 -7.13
CA LEU A 43 9.15 -10.74 -6.12
C LEU A 43 9.78 -10.95 -4.75
N LEU A 44 9.43 -10.10 -3.78
CA LEU A 44 9.99 -10.13 -2.42
C LEU A 44 8.87 -10.44 -1.42
N GLY A 45 8.79 -11.71 -1.01
CA GLY A 45 7.87 -12.15 0.04
C GLY A 45 8.36 -11.84 1.45
N GLU A 46 7.47 -11.98 2.42
CA GLU A 46 7.78 -11.96 3.85
C GLU A 46 6.98 -13.05 4.57
N ALA A 47 7.48 -13.53 5.71
CA ALA A 47 6.80 -14.59 6.46
C ALA A 47 5.63 -14.06 7.30
N THR A 48 5.71 -12.79 7.72
CA THR A 48 4.71 -12.11 8.53
C THR A 48 4.62 -10.65 8.10
N HIS A 49 3.42 -10.06 8.23
CA HIS A 49 3.32 -8.61 8.25
C HIS A 49 3.64 -8.10 9.65
N GLY A 50 4.37 -6.99 9.74
CA GLY A 50 4.63 -6.28 11.01
C GLY A 50 5.99 -6.57 11.65
N THR A 51 6.81 -7.44 11.06
CA THR A 51 8.20 -7.67 11.53
C THR A 51 9.15 -6.65 10.90
N SER A 52 9.77 -5.80 11.73
CA SER A 52 10.62 -4.69 11.28
C SER A 52 11.77 -5.18 10.39
N GLU A 53 12.41 -6.30 10.74
CA GLU A 53 13.51 -6.90 9.99
C GLU A 53 13.11 -7.22 8.55
N PHE A 54 11.88 -7.71 8.32
CA PHE A 54 11.39 -7.99 6.97
C PHE A 54 11.16 -6.71 6.17
N TYR A 55 10.66 -5.64 6.78
CA TYR A 55 10.54 -4.36 6.08
C TYR A 55 11.91 -3.78 5.73
N ARG A 56 12.84 -3.79 6.67
CA ARG A 56 14.21 -3.27 6.49
C ARG A 56 14.98 -4.06 5.43
N ALA A 57 14.93 -5.40 5.50
CA ALA A 57 15.57 -6.28 4.52
C ALA A 57 15.01 -6.04 3.10
N ARG A 58 13.68 -6.02 2.95
CA ARG A 58 13.05 -5.77 1.66
C ARG A 58 13.33 -4.35 1.17
N ALA A 59 13.38 -3.35 2.05
CA ALA A 59 13.72 -1.98 1.69
C ALA A 59 15.16 -1.88 1.15
N ALA A 60 16.13 -2.50 1.81
CA ALA A 60 17.53 -2.53 1.37
C ALA A 60 17.66 -3.19 0.00
N ILE A 61 17.00 -4.33 -0.23
CA ILE A 61 16.99 -5.02 -1.54
C ILE A 61 16.38 -4.12 -2.62
N LYS A 62 15.22 -3.51 -2.36
CA LYS A 62 14.55 -2.59 -3.30
C LYS A 62 15.45 -1.41 -3.66
N GLN A 63 16.03 -0.75 -2.66
CA GLN A 63 16.91 0.41 -2.87
C GLN A 63 18.14 0.02 -3.69
N ARG A 64 18.75 -1.15 -3.44
CA ARG A 64 19.89 -1.62 -4.23
C ARG A 64 19.52 -1.88 -5.69
N LEU A 65 18.42 -2.58 -5.95
CA LEU A 65 17.95 -2.87 -7.31
C LEU A 65 17.61 -1.58 -8.08
N VAL A 66 17.00 -0.60 -7.41
CA VAL A 66 16.72 0.72 -7.99
C VAL A 66 18.01 1.48 -8.29
N ALA A 67 18.93 1.54 -7.32
CA ALA A 67 20.15 2.33 -7.43
C ALA A 67 21.14 1.78 -8.48
N ARG A 68 21.27 0.44 -8.59
CA ARG A 68 22.33 -0.19 -9.38
C ARG A 68 21.86 -0.91 -10.64
N HIS A 69 20.60 -1.35 -10.69
CA HIS A 69 20.15 -2.33 -11.70
C HIS A 69 18.98 -1.84 -12.56
N GLY A 70 18.72 -0.54 -12.60
CA GLY A 70 17.75 0.03 -13.54
C GLY A 70 16.28 -0.21 -13.17
N TYR A 71 15.97 -0.76 -11.99
CA TYR A 71 14.59 -0.92 -11.55
C TYR A 71 13.97 0.45 -11.26
N ARG A 72 12.79 0.73 -11.82
CA ARG A 72 12.09 2.01 -11.65
C ARG A 72 10.69 1.90 -11.09
N VAL A 73 10.21 0.69 -10.82
CA VAL A 73 8.88 0.45 -10.25
C VAL A 73 9.03 -0.41 -9.00
N VAL A 74 8.64 0.15 -7.86
CA VAL A 74 8.41 -0.58 -6.62
C VAL A 74 6.90 -0.77 -6.50
N ALA A 75 6.44 -2.00 -6.72
CA ALA A 75 5.06 -2.40 -6.54
C ALA A 75 4.89 -3.08 -5.18
N VAL A 76 3.85 -2.71 -4.43
CA VAL A 76 3.55 -3.24 -3.10
C VAL A 76 2.13 -3.80 -3.02
N GLU A 77 1.94 -4.79 -2.17
CA GLU A 77 0.65 -5.36 -1.74
C GLU A 77 -0.07 -4.35 -0.85
N ALA A 78 -0.51 -3.26 -1.47
CA ALA A 78 -1.22 -2.18 -0.82
C ALA A 78 -2.12 -1.45 -1.81
N ASP A 79 -3.06 -0.70 -1.25
CA ASP A 79 -4.06 0.03 -2.01
C ASP A 79 -3.47 1.08 -2.97
N TRP A 80 -3.94 1.06 -4.22
CA TRP A 80 -3.51 2.02 -5.26
C TRP A 80 -3.61 3.50 -4.83
N PRO A 81 -4.75 4.00 -4.27
CA PRO A 81 -4.86 5.41 -3.90
C PRO A 81 -3.83 5.87 -2.87
N ASP A 82 -3.50 5.02 -1.88
CA ASP A 82 -2.50 5.37 -0.87
C ASP A 82 -1.07 5.26 -1.41
N ALA A 83 -0.77 4.22 -2.19
CA ALA A 83 0.51 4.12 -2.88
C ALA A 83 0.75 5.29 -3.84
N ALA A 84 -0.30 5.81 -4.47
CA ALA A 84 -0.23 7.00 -5.34
C ALA A 84 0.13 8.29 -4.57
N LYS A 85 -0.24 8.40 -3.28
CA LYS A 85 0.19 9.52 -2.42
C LYS A 85 1.70 9.47 -2.17
N ILE A 86 2.24 8.28 -1.85
CA ILE A 86 3.68 8.07 -1.69
C ILE A 86 4.40 8.37 -3.00
N ASP A 87 3.92 7.82 -4.10
CA ASP A 87 4.48 8.04 -5.42
C ASP A 87 4.53 9.52 -5.83
N ARG A 88 3.52 10.30 -5.43
CA ARG A 88 3.55 11.76 -5.59
C ARG A 88 4.63 12.38 -4.71
N TYR A 89 4.71 12.01 -3.43
CA TYR A 89 5.77 12.47 -2.52
C TYR A 89 7.19 12.19 -3.08
N LEU A 90 7.41 11.04 -3.72
CA LEU A 90 8.68 10.66 -4.36
C LEU A 90 9.08 11.58 -5.52
N ARG A 91 8.12 12.22 -6.20
CA ARG A 91 8.35 13.04 -7.41
C ARG A 91 8.25 14.53 -7.17
N LEU A 92 7.71 14.96 -6.02
CA LEU A 92 7.60 16.36 -5.68
C LEU A 92 8.91 16.92 -5.13
N ARG A 93 9.03 18.26 -5.17
CA ARG A 93 10.16 19.03 -4.60
C ARG A 93 10.46 18.62 -3.17
N ALA A 94 11.73 18.66 -2.77
CA ALA A 94 12.25 18.10 -1.50
C ALA A 94 11.57 18.63 -0.22
N ASP A 95 11.00 19.83 -0.26
CA ASP A 95 10.27 20.49 0.83
C ASP A 95 8.85 19.96 1.05
N THR A 96 8.30 19.17 0.11
CA THR A 96 6.95 18.60 0.28
C THR A 96 6.94 17.65 1.49
N PRO A 97 6.02 17.83 2.46
CA PRO A 97 5.89 16.93 3.60
C PRO A 97 5.38 15.55 3.20
N PHE A 98 5.67 14.54 4.01
CA PHE A 98 5.09 13.21 3.81
C PHE A 98 3.58 13.26 4.11
N PRO A 99 2.72 12.63 3.28
CA PRO A 99 1.27 12.69 3.48
C PRO A 99 0.82 11.85 4.70
N ASP A 100 0.44 12.52 5.79
CA ASP A 100 0.10 11.90 7.10
C ASP A 100 -1.06 10.89 7.06
N GLU A 101 -2.03 11.09 6.15
CA GLU A 101 -3.21 10.22 6.01
C GLU A 101 -2.97 8.98 5.14
N THR A 102 -1.74 8.78 4.65
CA THR A 102 -1.42 7.63 3.81
C THR A 102 -1.58 6.33 4.58
N PHE A 103 -2.23 5.35 3.95
CA PHE A 103 -2.49 4.02 4.49
C PHE A 103 -3.31 4.01 5.79
N ALA A 104 -4.09 5.06 6.08
CA ALA A 104 -4.86 5.19 7.33
C ALA A 104 -5.90 4.08 7.56
N ARG A 105 -6.28 3.33 6.52
CA ARG A 105 -7.17 2.16 6.61
C ARG A 105 -6.49 0.91 7.14
N PHE A 106 -5.16 0.85 7.04
CA PHE A 106 -4.39 -0.28 7.53
C PHE A 106 -3.99 -0.07 8.99
N PRO A 107 -3.78 -1.15 9.75
CA PRO A 107 -3.12 -1.07 11.04
C PRO A 107 -1.78 -0.34 10.91
N VAL A 108 -1.44 0.49 11.90
CA VAL A 108 -0.26 1.36 11.85
C VAL A 108 1.02 0.57 11.58
N TRP A 109 1.15 -0.60 12.19
CA TRP A 109 2.30 -1.49 12.06
C TRP A 109 2.54 -2.01 10.63
N MET A 110 1.53 -2.02 9.75
CA MET A 110 1.67 -2.63 8.43
C MET A 110 2.31 -1.68 7.42
N TRP A 111 1.70 -0.53 7.16
CA TRP A 111 2.19 0.40 6.13
C TRP A 111 2.47 1.82 6.64
N ARG A 112 2.08 2.15 7.88
CA ARG A 112 2.30 3.47 8.51
C ARG A 112 3.40 3.41 9.57
N ASN A 113 4.48 2.73 9.24
CA ASN A 113 5.63 2.54 10.12
C ASN A 113 6.85 3.33 9.61
N ARG A 114 7.92 3.31 10.40
CA ARG A 114 9.14 4.08 10.12
C ARG A 114 9.90 3.51 8.93
N GLU A 115 9.87 2.20 8.74
CA GLU A 115 10.57 1.50 7.68
C GLU A 115 10.04 1.88 6.29
N ILE A 116 8.71 2.03 6.14
CA ILE A 116 8.09 2.51 4.90
C ILE A 116 8.40 3.99 4.66
N LEU A 117 8.40 4.82 5.71
CA LEU A 117 8.81 6.22 5.60
C LEU A 117 10.27 6.35 5.13
N ASP A 118 11.18 5.57 5.72
CA ASP A 118 12.59 5.58 5.38
C ASP A 118 12.85 5.03 3.97
N LEU A 119 12.11 4.01 3.54
CA LEU A 119 12.09 3.58 2.14
C LEU A 119 11.65 4.71 1.21
N ALA A 120 10.54 5.40 1.52
CA ALA A 120 10.04 6.50 0.69
C ALA A 120 11.04 7.66 0.61
N ARG A 121 11.70 8.01 1.72
CA ARG A 121 12.77 9.01 1.76
C ARG A 121 13.97 8.60 0.90
N GLY A 122 14.41 7.35 0.99
CA GLY A 122 15.51 6.83 0.17
C GLY A 122 15.19 6.87 -1.33
N LEU A 123 13.97 6.49 -1.72
CA LEU A 123 13.54 6.57 -3.13
C LEU A 123 13.39 8.02 -3.62
N ARG A 124 12.94 8.93 -2.76
CA ARG A 124 12.87 10.36 -3.08
C ARG A 124 14.27 10.96 -3.26
N ALA A 125 15.22 10.60 -2.39
CA ALA A 125 16.61 11.01 -2.54
C ALA A 125 17.21 10.45 -3.84
N PHE A 126 16.89 9.21 -4.21
CA PHE A 126 17.29 8.65 -5.50
C PHE A 126 16.71 9.46 -6.68
N ASN A 127 15.46 9.89 -6.61
CA ASN A 127 14.79 10.67 -7.66
C ASN A 127 15.30 12.11 -7.80
N ALA A 128 15.93 12.67 -6.77
CA ALA A 128 16.37 14.06 -6.76
C ALA A 128 17.35 14.34 -7.91
N GLY A 129 17.03 15.33 -8.76
CA GLY A 129 17.85 15.71 -9.91
C GLY A 129 17.79 14.73 -11.10
N ARG A 130 16.96 13.69 -11.05
CA ARG A 130 16.78 12.76 -12.19
C ARG A 130 15.61 13.18 -13.08
N GLU A 131 15.77 12.92 -14.37
CA GLU A 131 14.71 13.03 -15.37
C GLU A 131 13.52 12.12 -15.05
N ALA A 132 12.30 12.57 -15.39
CA ALA A 132 11.07 11.86 -15.05
C ALA A 132 11.03 10.39 -15.54
N ALA A 133 11.68 10.10 -16.67
CA ALA A 133 11.77 8.75 -17.22
C ALA A 133 12.62 7.80 -16.34
N ASP A 134 13.64 8.34 -15.65
CA ASP A 134 14.59 7.61 -14.82
C ASP A 134 14.25 7.65 -13.32
N GLN A 135 13.14 8.29 -12.94
CA GLN A 135 12.66 8.30 -11.56
C GLN A 135 12.01 6.96 -11.16
N ALA A 136 12.31 6.53 -9.94
CA ALA A 136 11.61 5.46 -9.25
C ALA A 136 10.16 5.86 -8.96
N ARG A 137 9.26 4.90 -9.14
CA ARG A 137 7.81 5.01 -8.97
C ARG A 137 7.33 4.01 -7.92
N PHE A 138 6.33 4.42 -7.15
CA PHE A 138 5.71 3.58 -6.12
C PHE A 138 4.28 3.20 -6.57
N ARG A 139 3.92 1.92 -6.51
CA ARG A 139 2.65 1.42 -7.05
C ARG A 139 2.00 0.46 -6.06
N GLY A 140 0.70 0.62 -5.86
CA GLY A 140 -0.12 -0.34 -5.10
C GLY A 140 -0.77 -1.32 -6.06
N LEU A 141 -0.72 -2.60 -5.74
CA LEU A 141 -1.30 -3.68 -6.54
C LEU A 141 -2.71 -4.06 -6.07
N ASP A 142 -3.08 -3.70 -4.85
CA ASP A 142 -4.34 -4.15 -4.26
C ASP A 142 -5.54 -3.29 -4.66
N VAL A 143 -6.69 -3.96 -4.67
CA VAL A 143 -8.00 -3.41 -5.02
C VAL A 143 -8.96 -3.34 -3.82
N TYR A 144 -8.44 -3.38 -2.58
CA TYR A 144 -9.25 -3.39 -1.35
C TYR A 144 -9.87 -2.03 -1.02
N SER A 145 -9.32 -0.93 -1.55
CA SER A 145 -9.81 0.44 -1.39
C SER A 145 -10.89 0.81 -2.39
N LEU A 146 -11.94 -0.01 -2.49
CA LEU A 146 -13.07 0.25 -3.39
C LEU A 146 -13.55 1.70 -3.29
N GLY A 147 -13.73 2.19 -2.07
CA GLY A 147 -14.25 3.53 -1.87
C GLY A 147 -13.32 4.67 -2.28
N ALA A 148 -12.07 4.64 -1.81
CA ALA A 148 -11.07 5.64 -2.18
C ALA A 148 -10.70 5.58 -3.67
N SER A 149 -10.74 4.39 -4.28
CA SER A 149 -10.50 4.19 -5.71
C SER A 149 -11.61 4.81 -6.55
N MET A 150 -12.89 4.58 -6.19
CA MET A 150 -14.02 5.24 -6.86
C MET A 150 -13.95 6.77 -6.70
N ALA A 151 -13.61 7.26 -5.51
CA ALA A 151 -13.41 8.69 -5.26
C ALA A 151 -12.36 9.29 -6.21
N ALA A 152 -11.20 8.64 -6.33
CA ALA A 152 -10.11 9.11 -7.19
C ALA A 152 -10.49 9.16 -8.67
N VAL A 153 -11.24 8.17 -9.17
CA VAL A 153 -11.74 8.16 -10.55
C VAL A 153 -12.73 9.30 -10.77
N LEU A 154 -13.70 9.46 -9.87
CA LEU A 154 -14.73 10.49 -9.98
C LEU A 154 -14.12 11.90 -9.92
N ASP A 155 -13.19 12.15 -9.00
CA ASP A 155 -12.49 13.44 -8.89
C ASP A 155 -11.75 13.79 -10.19
N TYR A 156 -11.16 12.81 -10.88
CA TYR A 156 -10.52 13.03 -12.17
C TYR A 156 -11.53 13.34 -13.26
N LEU A 157 -12.58 12.51 -13.40
CA LEU A 157 -13.60 12.68 -14.43
C LEU A 157 -14.38 14.00 -14.26
N ASP A 158 -14.69 14.41 -13.03
CA ASP A 158 -15.36 15.70 -12.79
C ASP A 158 -14.58 16.88 -13.38
N ARG A 159 -13.25 16.77 -13.50
CA ARG A 159 -12.41 17.83 -14.09
C ARG A 159 -12.26 17.72 -15.61
N VAL A 160 -12.18 16.51 -16.16
CA VAL A 160 -11.81 16.29 -17.58
C VAL A 160 -12.98 15.91 -18.48
N ASP A 161 -13.99 15.24 -17.93
CA ASP A 161 -15.20 14.79 -18.63
C ASP A 161 -16.37 14.64 -17.65
N PRO A 162 -17.09 15.76 -17.37
CA PRO A 162 -18.24 15.74 -16.46
C PRO A 162 -19.38 14.83 -16.92
N ALA A 163 -19.48 14.52 -18.22
CA ALA A 163 -20.48 13.60 -18.74
C ALA A 163 -20.15 12.15 -18.38
N ALA A 164 -18.89 11.74 -18.56
CA ALA A 164 -18.41 10.46 -18.08
C ALA A 164 -18.49 10.34 -16.55
N ALA A 165 -18.25 11.42 -15.81
CA ALA A 165 -18.39 11.43 -14.36
C ALA A 165 -19.81 11.07 -13.91
N ARG A 166 -20.85 11.63 -14.55
CA ARG A 166 -22.25 11.28 -14.28
C ARG A 166 -22.51 9.79 -14.52
N GLN A 167 -22.06 9.26 -15.66
CA GLN A 167 -22.22 7.84 -15.95
C GLN A 167 -21.48 6.94 -14.95
N ALA A 168 -20.31 7.37 -14.48
CA ALA A 168 -19.53 6.64 -13.48
C ALA A 168 -20.27 6.60 -12.13
N ARG A 169 -20.88 7.71 -11.69
CA ARG A 169 -21.72 7.74 -10.48
C ARG A 169 -22.89 6.78 -10.58
N ASP A 170 -23.62 6.79 -11.70
CA ASP A 170 -24.74 5.88 -11.93
C ASP A 170 -24.30 4.40 -11.87
N ARG A 171 -23.13 4.09 -12.43
CA ARG A 171 -22.58 2.72 -12.39
C ARG A 171 -22.08 2.33 -10.99
N TYR A 172 -21.47 3.25 -10.25
CA TYR A 172 -20.96 2.99 -8.90
C TYR A 172 -22.06 2.93 -7.85
N CYS A 173 -23.24 3.48 -8.11
CA CYS A 173 -24.36 3.41 -7.18
C CYS A 173 -24.70 1.97 -6.73
N CYS A 174 -24.54 0.96 -7.58
CA CYS A 174 -24.77 -0.45 -7.18
C CYS A 174 -23.72 -1.00 -6.20
N LEU A 175 -22.56 -0.33 -6.08
CA LEU A 175 -21.48 -0.70 -5.16
C LEU A 175 -21.57 0.01 -3.81
N SER A 176 -22.48 0.99 -3.66
CA SER A 176 -22.68 1.76 -2.43
C SER A 176 -22.85 0.91 -1.17
N PRO A 177 -23.59 -0.22 -1.18
CA PRO A 177 -23.72 -1.09 0.01
C PRO A 177 -22.40 -1.68 0.50
N TRP A 178 -21.44 -1.85 -0.41
CA TRP A 178 -20.14 -2.48 -0.18
C TRP A 178 -19.02 -1.46 0.07
N HIS A 179 -19.29 -0.17 -0.15
CA HIS A 179 -18.35 0.92 0.06
C HIS A 179 -18.19 1.28 1.55
N ALA A 180 -19.29 1.27 2.31
CA ALA A 180 -19.33 1.79 3.68
C ALA A 180 -18.90 0.78 4.76
N LYS A 181 -18.81 -0.51 4.43
CA LYS A 181 -18.45 -1.57 5.38
C LYS A 181 -17.07 -2.13 5.00
N PRO A 182 -16.00 -1.88 5.78
CA PRO A 182 -14.86 -2.79 5.72
C PRO A 182 -15.41 -4.17 6.06
N ALA A 183 -15.05 -5.18 5.26
CA ALA A 183 -15.42 -6.56 5.53
C ALA A 183 -15.06 -6.85 6.99
N ARG A 184 -16.09 -6.97 7.84
CA ARG A 184 -15.89 -7.54 9.17
C ARG A 184 -15.54 -8.99 8.88
N GLU A 185 -14.29 -9.36 9.09
CA GLU A 185 -13.99 -10.75 9.42
C GLU A 185 -14.87 -11.08 10.63
N ASP A 186 -15.87 -11.89 10.38
CA ASP A 186 -16.79 -12.39 11.38
C ASP A 186 -16.00 -13.32 12.31
N ARG A 187 -15.37 -12.73 13.33
CA ARG A 187 -14.88 -13.44 14.50
C ARG A 187 -15.76 -13.03 15.66
N THR A 188 -16.71 -13.90 15.97
CA THR A 188 -17.23 -14.10 17.32
C THR A 188 -16.06 -14.32 18.29
N ALA A 189 -15.52 -13.25 18.86
CA ALA A 189 -14.69 -13.31 20.05
C ALA A 189 -14.69 -11.92 20.71
N SER A 190 -15.29 -11.84 21.88
CA SER A 190 -15.19 -10.74 22.83
C SER A 190 -13.71 -10.38 23.03
N GLY A 191 -13.31 -9.17 22.61
CA GLY A 191 -11.97 -8.59 22.79
C GLY A 191 -12.07 -7.16 23.33
N PRO A 192 -11.00 -6.63 23.97
CA PRO A 192 -11.07 -5.54 24.95
C PRO A 192 -11.41 -4.17 24.34
N PRO A 193 -11.81 -3.19 25.16
CA PRO A 193 -12.49 -1.97 24.68
C PRO A 193 -11.61 -1.07 23.80
N SER A 194 -12.30 -0.29 22.98
CA SER A 194 -11.76 0.65 22.01
C SER A 194 -10.91 1.78 22.62
N HIS A 195 -10.05 2.33 21.76
CA HIS A 195 -9.07 3.42 21.91
C HIS A 195 -9.52 4.71 22.65
N GLU A 196 -10.79 4.85 23.05
CA GLU A 196 -11.26 5.96 23.89
C GLU A 196 -10.65 5.95 25.29
N ALA A 197 -10.16 4.78 25.76
CA ALA A 197 -9.52 4.67 27.07
C ALA A 197 -8.04 5.13 27.10
N TYR A 198 -7.33 5.20 25.96
CA TYR A 198 -5.89 5.48 25.94
C TYR A 198 -5.53 6.94 25.66
N VAL A 199 -6.49 7.77 25.21
CA VAL A 199 -6.23 9.16 24.77
C VAL A 199 -6.57 10.21 25.84
N ARG A 200 -6.93 9.80 27.07
CA ARG A 200 -7.23 10.76 28.15
C ARG A 200 -6.01 11.40 28.81
N ASP A 201 -4.78 11.03 28.45
CA ASP A 201 -3.56 11.52 29.13
C ASP A 201 -2.60 12.35 28.27
N ALA A 202 -3.02 12.81 27.08
CA ALA A 202 -2.22 13.75 26.30
C ALA A 202 -3.10 14.90 25.82
N GLY A 203 -3.18 15.94 26.65
CA GLY A 203 -3.90 17.17 26.33
C GLY A 203 -3.37 17.84 25.07
N GLY A 204 -4.19 17.83 24.01
CA GLY A 204 -3.95 18.56 22.77
C GLY A 204 -5.26 18.65 21.95
N PRO A 205 -5.57 19.79 21.32
CA PRO A 205 -6.86 19.99 20.68
C PRO A 205 -7.00 19.14 19.41
N GLN A 206 -7.96 18.21 19.42
CA GLN A 206 -8.35 17.40 18.26
C GLN A 206 -9.08 18.26 17.22
N ARG A 207 -8.44 18.49 16.07
CA ARG A 207 -9.17 18.86 14.84
C ARG A 207 -9.83 17.60 14.27
N ARG A 208 -11.16 17.60 14.20
CA ARG A 208 -11.94 16.58 13.49
C ARG A 208 -11.49 16.54 12.02
N SER A 209 -10.96 15.41 11.57
CA SER A 209 -10.75 15.17 10.14
C SER A 209 -12.11 15.06 9.47
N SER A 210 -12.45 16.00 8.60
CA SER A 210 -13.65 15.91 7.77
C SER A 210 -13.49 14.76 6.78
N ARG A 211 -14.11 13.61 7.05
CA ARG A 211 -14.40 12.60 6.01
C ARG A 211 -15.17 13.30 4.90
N ARG A 212 -14.59 13.41 3.71
CA ARG A 212 -15.40 13.64 2.51
C ARG A 212 -16.06 12.32 2.16
N GLU A 213 -17.31 12.17 2.58
CA GLU A 213 -18.18 11.13 2.07
C GLU A 213 -18.46 11.45 0.59
N VAL A 214 -18.12 10.52 -0.30
CA VAL A 214 -18.36 10.73 -1.73
C VAL A 214 -19.85 10.59 -1.95
N ALA A 215 -20.54 11.71 -2.16
CA ALA A 215 -21.92 11.73 -2.58
C ALA A 215 -22.02 11.02 -3.95
N LEU A 216 -22.57 9.81 -3.94
CA LEU A 216 -22.94 9.07 -5.15
C LEU A 216 -24.31 9.50 -5.69
N THR A 217 -24.90 10.54 -5.11
CA THR A 217 -26.19 11.08 -5.52
C THR A 217 -26.11 11.66 -6.94
N PRO A 218 -27.03 11.29 -7.85
CA PRO A 218 -27.08 11.86 -9.19
C PRO A 218 -27.44 13.36 -9.15
N PRO A 219 -26.95 14.20 -10.08
CA PRO A 219 -27.28 15.62 -10.11
C PRO A 219 -28.71 15.82 -10.63
N GLY A 220 -29.62 16.20 -9.73
CA GLY A 220 -31.01 16.53 -10.07
C GLY A 220 -32.04 15.76 -9.23
N GLY A 221 -32.14 16.08 -7.95
CA GLY A 221 -33.17 15.52 -7.07
C GLY A 221 -33.01 16.03 -5.65
N SER A 222 -34.03 16.71 -5.14
CA SER A 222 -34.14 17.18 -3.76
C SER A 222 -33.86 16.05 -2.76
N GLY A 223 -32.83 16.21 -1.92
CA GLY A 223 -32.77 15.74 -0.53
C GLY A 223 -33.32 14.35 -0.17
N ALA A 224 -33.22 13.35 -1.05
CA ALA A 224 -33.72 12.01 -0.76
C ALA A 224 -32.56 11.01 -0.80
N THR A 225 -32.26 10.43 0.36
CA THR A 225 -31.55 9.16 0.52
C THR A 225 -32.42 8.03 -0.07
N GLY A 226 -32.61 8.02 -1.38
CA GLY A 226 -33.37 7.00 -2.11
C GLY A 226 -32.44 5.95 -2.71
N PRO A 227 -32.87 4.68 -2.84
CA PRO A 227 -32.08 3.65 -3.51
C PRO A 227 -31.82 4.03 -4.97
N CYS A 228 -30.65 3.63 -5.48
CA CYS A 228 -30.26 3.79 -6.88
C CYS A 228 -31.41 3.40 -7.83
N PRO A 229 -31.73 4.18 -8.87
CA PRO A 229 -32.75 3.79 -9.84
C PRO A 229 -32.37 2.44 -10.44
N ALA A 230 -33.24 1.45 -10.25
CA ALA A 230 -33.06 0.12 -10.81
C ALA A 230 -33.02 0.25 -12.34
N ARG A 231 -31.94 -0.20 -12.98
CA ARG A 231 -31.93 -0.38 -14.44
C ARG A 231 -33.04 -1.35 -14.79
N ARG A 232 -34.09 -0.86 -15.47
CA ARG A 232 -35.01 -1.73 -16.21
C ARG A 232 -34.15 -2.49 -17.21
N ARG A 233 -34.09 -3.81 -17.07
CA ARG A 233 -33.55 -4.68 -18.11
C ARG A 233 -34.47 -4.52 -19.31
N SER A 234 -33.93 -4.01 -20.41
CA SER A 234 -34.53 -4.10 -21.75
C SER A 234 -34.43 -5.51 -22.28
#